data_AF-A0A368GL70-F1
#
_entry.id   AF-A0A368GL70-F1
#
_cell.length_a   1.000
_cell.length_b   1.000
_cell.length_c   1.000
_cell.angle_alpha   90.00
_cell.angle_beta   90.00
_cell.angle_gamma   90.00
#
_symmetry.space_group_name_H-M   'P 1'
#
loop_
_entity.id
_entity.type
_entity.pdbx_description
1 polymer ?
#
loop_
_entity_poly.entity_id
_entity_poly.type
_entity_poly.pdbx_seq_one_letter_code
_entity_poly.pdbx_strand_id
1 'polypeptide(L)'
;MGSSPSRRSRFDHPQATSSLYNDVTWTSFLEMIKELNRKCFHVRNEKGDYICFALDKSCTDGFMWKKLARIKCFTVNLDSLQVTSSRVLRLEEFLNVYSVHKDAIWNNVTNEMCTSRYILSET
;
A
#
# COMPACT_ATOMS: atom_id res chain seq x y z
N MET A 1 -43.90 -5.79 -0.27
CA MET A 1 -42.90 -6.66 0.38
C MET A 1 -41.54 -6.26 -0.18
N GLY A 2 -40.82 -5.39 0.53
CA GLY A 2 -39.56 -4.81 0.05
C GLY A 2 -38.38 -5.71 0.40
N SER A 3 -37.72 -6.27 -0.61
CA SER A 3 -36.48 -7.00 -0.42
C SER A 3 -35.34 -6.00 -0.21
N SER A 4 -34.77 -5.99 0.99
CA SER A 4 -33.56 -5.23 1.31
C SER A 4 -32.37 -5.74 0.50
N PRO A 5 -31.54 -4.88 -0.10
CA PRO A 5 -30.29 -5.32 -0.71
C PRO A 5 -29.26 -5.58 0.39
N SER A 6 -28.77 -6.82 0.46
CA SER A 6 -27.65 -7.24 1.31
C SER A 6 -26.46 -6.30 1.13
N ARG A 7 -26.03 -5.66 2.22
CA ARG A 7 -24.74 -4.97 2.31
C ARG A 7 -23.63 -6.02 2.20
N ARG A 8 -23.19 -6.31 0.97
CA ARG A 8 -21.90 -6.99 0.77
C ARG A 8 -20.81 -6.02 1.24
N SER A 9 -20.05 -6.47 2.23
CA SER A 9 -18.85 -5.81 2.72
C SER A 9 -17.94 -5.50 1.53
N ARG A 10 -17.54 -4.23 1.39
CA ARG A 10 -16.66 -3.73 0.32
C ARG A 10 -15.20 -4.22 0.47
N PHE A 11 -14.90 -5.03 1.48
CA PHE A 11 -13.55 -5.42 1.87
C PHE A 11 -13.18 -6.88 1.59
N ASP A 12 -14.02 -7.64 0.87
CA ASP A 12 -13.61 -8.94 0.35
C ASP A 12 -12.85 -8.74 -0.99
N HIS A 13 -11.54 -8.52 -0.89
CA HIS A 13 -10.60 -8.59 -2.02
C HIS A 13 -9.53 -9.71 -1.88
N PRO A 14 -9.86 -10.94 -1.45
CA PRO A 14 -8.86 -12.01 -1.41
C PRO A 14 -8.45 -12.51 -2.82
N GLN A 15 -9.19 -12.17 -3.87
CA GLN A 15 -8.95 -12.72 -5.21
C GLN A 15 -7.90 -11.93 -6.02
N ALA A 16 -7.81 -10.61 -5.83
CA ALA A 16 -6.85 -9.77 -6.56
C ALA A 16 -5.40 -9.97 -6.05
N THR A 17 -5.23 -10.20 -4.74
CA THR A 17 -3.91 -10.37 -4.12
C THR A 17 -3.24 -11.69 -4.52
N SER A 18 -4.02 -12.75 -4.72
CA SER A 18 -3.53 -14.08 -5.15
C SER A 18 -2.94 -14.04 -6.57
N SER A 19 -3.56 -13.31 -7.51
CA SER A 19 -3.01 -13.12 -8.86
C SER A 19 -1.68 -12.37 -8.81
N LEU A 20 -1.64 -11.27 -8.06
CA LEU A 20 -0.46 -10.41 -7.95
C LEU A 20 0.72 -11.12 -7.27
N TYR A 21 0.43 -12.03 -6.33
CA TYR A 21 1.45 -12.89 -5.70
C TYR A 21 2.14 -13.83 -6.68
N ASN A 22 1.43 -14.35 -7.68
CA ASN A 22 2.01 -15.26 -8.66
C ASN A 22 2.86 -14.51 -9.70
N ASP A 23 2.40 -13.34 -10.14
CA ASP A 23 3.04 -12.58 -11.20
C ASP A 23 4.21 -11.70 -10.72
N VAL A 24 4.31 -11.44 -9.42
CA VAL A 24 5.40 -10.61 -8.88
C VAL A 24 6.76 -11.26 -9.10
N THR A 25 7.68 -10.49 -9.68
CA THR A 25 9.08 -10.85 -9.85
C THR A 25 9.90 -10.22 -8.73
N TRP A 26 11.11 -10.74 -8.48
CA TRP A 26 12.00 -10.17 -7.47
C TRP A 26 12.29 -8.69 -7.74
N THR A 27 12.57 -8.34 -9.00
CA THR A 27 12.87 -6.97 -9.40
C THR A 27 11.68 -6.05 -9.20
N SER A 28 10.47 -6.46 -9.62
CA SER A 28 9.27 -5.63 -9.41
C SER A 28 8.94 -5.48 -7.94
N PHE A 29 9.16 -6.52 -7.12
CA PHE A 29 9.00 -6.45 -5.67
C PHE A 29 9.91 -5.41 -5.01
N LEU A 30 11.20 -5.37 -5.37
CA LEU A 30 12.11 -4.36 -4.84
C LEU A 30 11.72 -2.94 -5.27
N GLU A 31 11.27 -2.77 -6.52
CA GLU A 31 10.77 -1.48 -6.99
C GLU A 31 9.49 -1.05 -6.27
N MET A 32 8.57 -1.98 -5.97
CA MET A 32 7.38 -1.70 -5.17
C MET A 32 7.73 -1.20 -3.77
N ILE A 33 8.74 -1.79 -3.10
CA ILE A 33 9.22 -1.31 -1.79
C ILE A 33 9.77 0.12 -1.91
N LYS A 34 10.62 0.38 -2.91
CA LYS A 34 11.20 1.72 -3.13
C LYS A 34 10.12 2.76 -3.41
N GLU A 35 9.17 2.43 -4.28
CA GLU A 35 8.04 3.30 -4.62
C GLU A 35 7.24 3.64 -3.36
N LEU A 36 6.87 2.63 -2.58
CA LEU A 36 6.05 2.82 -1.39
C LEU A 36 6.79 3.64 -0.32
N ASN A 37 8.10 3.43 -0.13
CA ASN A 37 8.92 4.28 0.74
C ASN A 37 8.97 5.74 0.27
N ARG A 38 9.15 5.98 -1.04
CA ARG A 38 9.14 7.35 -1.59
C ARG A 38 7.81 8.03 -1.32
N LYS A 39 6.69 7.30 -1.41
CA LYS A 39 5.35 7.84 -1.14
C LYS A 39 5.13 8.07 0.35
N CYS A 40 5.38 7.06 1.19
CA CYS A 40 5.17 7.12 2.63
C CYS A 40 6.06 8.16 3.33
N PHE A 41 7.24 8.48 2.79
CA PHE A 41 8.08 9.55 3.34
C PHE A 41 7.39 10.93 3.33
N HIS A 42 6.50 11.17 2.36
CA HIS A 42 5.76 12.43 2.25
C HIS A 42 4.45 12.41 3.05
N VAL A 43 4.02 11.24 3.55
CA VAL A 43 2.79 11.07 4.32
C VAL A 43 3.14 10.94 5.80
N ARG A 44 2.86 11.99 6.56
CA ARG A 44 3.18 12.07 7.99
C ARG A 44 1.92 11.98 8.83
N ASN A 45 2.04 11.38 10.02
CA ASN A 45 0.98 11.47 11.03
C ASN A 45 0.97 12.85 11.70
N GLU A 46 0.01 13.09 12.60
CA GLU A 46 -0.12 14.33 13.37
C GLU A 46 1.12 14.68 14.21
N LYS A 47 1.94 13.67 14.54
CA LYS A 47 3.20 13.81 15.31
C LYS A 47 4.42 14.01 14.41
N GLY A 48 4.25 14.02 13.08
CA GLY A 48 5.33 14.12 12.11
C GLY A 48 6.04 12.79 11.79
N ASP A 49 5.62 11.67 12.39
CA ASP A 49 6.21 10.36 12.10
C ASP A 49 5.82 9.88 10.69
N TYR A 50 6.71 9.11 10.07
CA TYR A 50 6.48 8.52 8.75
C TYR A 50 6.68 7.00 8.77
N ILE A 51 6.20 6.34 7.73
CA ILE A 51 6.32 4.88 7.57
C ILE A 51 7.45 4.55 6.59
N CYS A 52 8.25 3.55 6.91
CA CYS A 52 9.31 3.02 6.07
C CYS A 52 9.27 1.49 6.04
N PHE A 53 9.59 0.91 4.88
CA PHE A 53 9.62 -0.51 4.61
C PHE A 53 11.05 -0.95 4.25
N ALA A 54 11.53 -2.02 4.87
CA ALA A 54 12.83 -2.61 4.59
C ALA A 54 12.72 -4.12 4.43
N LEU A 55 13.40 -4.67 3.44
CA LEU A 55 13.52 -6.12 3.29
C LEU A 55 14.64 -6.65 4.19
N ASP A 56 14.43 -7.83 4.77
CA ASP A 56 15.49 -8.52 5.50
C ASP A 56 16.68 -8.83 4.57
N LYS A 57 17.89 -8.52 5.03
CA LYS A 57 19.14 -8.70 4.26
C LYS A 57 19.42 -10.17 3.94
N SER A 58 18.85 -11.10 4.72
CA SER A 58 18.97 -12.53 4.46
C SER A 58 18.09 -13.00 3.30
N CYS A 59 17.14 -12.18 2.83
CA CYS A 59 16.28 -12.53 1.71
C CYS A 59 17.00 -12.25 0.40
N THR A 60 17.22 -13.29 -0.38
CA THR A 60 17.83 -13.24 -1.72
C THR A 60 16.84 -13.71 -2.78
N ASP A 61 17.17 -13.52 -4.05
CA ASP A 61 16.36 -13.80 -5.24
C ASP A 61 16.22 -15.30 -5.60
N GLY A 62 16.38 -16.20 -4.63
CA GLY A 62 16.26 -17.64 -4.83
C GLY A 62 14.81 -18.09 -5.11
N PHE A 63 14.63 -19.30 -5.67
CA PHE A 63 13.32 -19.82 -6.09
C PHE A 63 12.19 -19.72 -5.04
N MET A 64 12.52 -19.80 -3.75
CA MET A 64 11.55 -19.71 -2.63
C MET A 64 11.47 -18.32 -1.98
N TRP A 65 12.04 -17.27 -2.61
CA TRP A 65 12.11 -15.91 -2.03
C TRP A 65 10.74 -15.39 -1.61
N LYS A 66 9.66 -15.71 -2.35
CA LYS A 66 8.30 -15.26 -2.04
C LYS A 66 7.79 -15.74 -0.67
N LYS A 67 8.21 -16.92 -0.24
CA LYS A 67 7.87 -17.49 1.08
C LYS A 67 8.80 -16.98 2.18
N LEU A 68 10.05 -16.69 1.83
CA LEU A 68 11.09 -16.26 2.76
C LEU A 68 11.11 -14.74 2.99
N ALA A 69 10.47 -13.97 2.09
CA ALA A 69 10.40 -12.53 2.14
C ALA A 69 9.78 -12.05 3.46
N ARG A 70 10.59 -11.35 4.25
CA ARG A 70 10.20 -10.67 5.48
C ARG A 70 10.44 -9.19 5.33
N ILE A 71 9.36 -8.43 5.24
CA ILE A 71 9.40 -6.98 5.08
C ILE A 71 9.14 -6.35 6.44
N LYS A 72 10.13 -5.65 6.99
CA LYS A 72 9.97 -4.85 8.20
C LYS A 72 9.36 -3.51 7.83
N CYS A 73 8.21 -3.22 8.40
CA CYS A 73 7.56 -1.93 8.37
C CYS A 73 7.86 -1.22 9.69
N PHE A 74 8.30 0.03 9.62
CA PHE A 74 8.66 0.86 10.76
C PHE A 74 7.85 2.14 10.73
N THR A 75 7.38 2.57 11.91
CA THR A 75 7.01 3.96 12.15
C THR A 75 8.24 4.65 12.72
N VAL A 76 8.70 5.69 12.05
CA VAL A 76 9.93 6.41 12.39
C VAL A 76 9.56 7.84 12.73
N ASN A 77 9.99 8.29 13.90
CA ASN A 77 9.85 9.69 14.27
C ASN A 77 10.85 10.53 13.48
N LEU A 78 10.37 11.60 12.85
CA LEU A 78 11.18 12.40 11.94
C LEU A 78 12.31 13.14 12.65
N ASP A 79 12.07 13.64 13.85
CA ASP A 79 13.01 14.51 14.57
C ASP A 79 14.12 13.69 15.26
N SER A 80 13.73 12.61 15.95
CA SER A 80 14.66 11.75 16.68
C SER A 80 15.27 10.64 15.83
N LEU A 81 14.71 10.39 14.63
CA LEU A 81 15.04 9.26 13.76
C LEU A 81 14.94 7.88 14.44
N GLN A 82 14.17 7.82 15.54
CA GLN A 82 13.95 6.58 16.28
C GLN A 82 12.73 5.83 15.76
N VAL A 83 12.82 4.51 15.78
CA VAL A 83 11.70 3.62 15.48
C VAL A 83 10.76 3.62 16.67
N THR A 84 9.54 4.10 16.48
CA THR A 84 8.49 4.13 17.51
C THR A 84 7.63 2.87 17.50
N SER A 85 7.49 2.24 16.32
CA SER A 85 6.76 0.99 16.15
C SER A 85 7.35 0.18 15.01
N SER A 86 7.20 -1.14 15.07
CA SER A 86 7.61 -2.02 13.98
C SER A 86 6.67 -3.20 13.81
N ARG A 87 6.52 -3.66 12.56
CA ARG A 87 5.78 -4.87 12.21
C ARG A 87 6.50 -5.60 11.10
N VAL A 88 6.52 -6.93 11.16
CA VAL A 88 7.01 -7.75 10.05
C VAL A 88 5.82 -8.21 9.21
N LEU A 89 5.93 -8.05 7.90
CA LEU A 89 4.96 -8.46 6.90
C LEU A 89 5.54 -9.59 6.05
N ARG A 90 4.71 -10.58 5.73
CA ARG A 90 4.97 -11.51 4.62
C ARG A 90 4.68 -10.82 3.29
N LEU A 91 5.13 -11.44 2.19
CA LEU A 91 4.90 -10.90 0.84
C LEU A 91 3.40 -10.64 0.56
N GLU A 92 2.52 -11.58 0.88
CA GLU A 92 1.06 -11.41 0.67
C GLU A 92 0.50 -10.19 1.41
N GLU A 93 0.88 -10.00 2.67
CA GLU A 93 0.47 -8.85 3.47
C GLU A 93 1.01 -7.55 2.88
N PHE A 94 2.26 -7.55 2.42
CA PHE A 94 2.87 -6.40 1.75
C PHE A 94 2.15 -6.05 0.44
N LEU A 95 1.84 -7.04 -0.41
CA LEU A 95 1.13 -6.80 -1.66
C LEU A 95 -0.27 -6.25 -1.42
N ASN A 96 -0.96 -6.70 -0.36
CA ASN A 96 -2.23 -6.13 0.03
C ASN A 96 -2.11 -4.65 0.41
N VAL A 97 -1.09 -4.29 1.22
CA VAL A 97 -0.80 -2.89 1.57
C VAL A 97 -0.50 -2.07 0.31
N TYR A 98 0.30 -2.59 -0.60
CA TYR A 98 0.64 -1.93 -1.86
C TYR A 98 -0.59 -1.72 -2.75
N SER A 99 -1.48 -2.72 -2.87
CA SER A 99 -2.73 -2.61 -3.64
C SER A 99 -3.63 -1.52 -3.07
N VAL A 100 -3.89 -1.55 -1.75
CA VAL A 100 -4.72 -0.54 -1.08
C VAL A 100 -4.14 0.86 -1.24
N HIS A 101 -2.81 1.00 -1.15
CA HIS A 101 -2.15 2.27 -1.37
C HIS A 101 -2.34 2.78 -2.81
N LYS A 102 -2.23 1.88 -3.80
CA LYS A 102 -2.45 2.21 -5.21
C LYS A 102 -3.90 2.64 -5.47
N ASP A 103 -4.86 1.92 -4.89
CA ASP A 103 -6.28 2.25 -4.99
C ASP A 103 -6.58 3.60 -4.31
N ALA A 104 -6.00 3.88 -3.15
CA ALA A 104 -6.16 5.15 -2.47
C ALA A 104 -5.61 6.32 -3.29
N ILE A 105 -4.45 6.14 -3.96
CA ILE A 105 -3.91 7.15 -4.88
C ILE A 105 -4.85 7.33 -6.08
N TRP A 106 -5.29 6.24 -6.70
CA TRP A 106 -6.18 6.30 -7.86
C TRP A 106 -7.49 7.03 -7.53
N ASN A 107 -8.08 6.76 -6.37
CA ASN A 107 -9.29 7.43 -5.89
C ASN A 107 -9.06 8.92 -5.59
N ASN A 108 -7.90 9.31 -5.06
CA ASN A 108 -7.56 10.73 -4.89
C ASN A 108 -7.40 11.45 -6.24
N VAL A 109 -6.73 10.82 -7.21
CA VAL A 109 -6.56 11.38 -8.57
C VAL A 109 -7.90 11.49 -9.31
N THR A 110 -8.81 10.53 -9.15
CA THR A 110 -10.15 10.60 -9.75
C THR A 110 -11.05 11.62 -9.06
N ASN A 111 -10.90 11.85 -7.76
CA ASN A 111 -11.60 12.95 -7.08
C ASN A 111 -11.20 14.31 -7.66
N GLU A 112 -9.91 14.55 -7.89
CA GLU A 112 -9.45 15.79 -8.57
C GLU A 112 -9.98 15.88 -10.01
N MET A 113 -10.00 14.78 -10.77
CA MET A 113 -10.55 14.78 -12.15
C MET A 113 -12.07 14.94 -12.22
N CYS A 114 -12.83 14.54 -11.20
CA CYS A 114 -14.29 14.74 -11.16
C CYS A 114 -14.68 16.16 -10.74
N THR A 115 -13.83 16.90 -10.03
CA THR A 115 -14.11 18.29 -9.64
C THR A 115 -13.88 19.33 -10.75
N SER A 116 -13.14 19.01 -11.81
CA SER A 116 -12.86 19.98 -12.89
C SER A 116 -13.98 20.14 -13.94
N ARG A 117 -15.18 19.58 -13.75
CA ARG A 117 -16.31 19.69 -14.71
C ARG A 117 -17.53 20.48 -14.23
N TYR A 118 -17.41 21.33 -13.22
CA TYR A 118 -18.50 22.22 -12.79
C TYR A 118 -18.07 23.68 -12.73
N ILE A 119 -17.47 24.21 -13.79
CA ILE A 119 -17.43 25.65 -14.03
C ILE A 119 -17.84 25.91 -15.48
N LEU A 120 -18.79 26.84 -15.64
CA LEU A 120 -19.50 27.32 -16.85
C LEU A 120 -20.84 26.58 -17.08
N SER A 121 -22.00 27.21 -16.98
CA SER A 121 -22.34 28.61 -17.25
C SER A 121 -23.63 29.03 -16.53
N GLU A 122 -23.56 30.04 -15.67
CA GLU A 122 -24.70 30.94 -15.43
C GLU A 122 -24.55 32.12 -16.40
N THR A 123 -25.50 32.24 -17.33
CA THR A 123 -25.96 33.49 -17.95
C THR A 123 -27.41 33.31 -18.35
#